data_AF-A0A3M5WWP7-F1
#
_entry.id   AF-A0A3M5WWP7-F1
#
_cell.length_a   1.000
_cell.length_b   1.000
_cell.length_c   1.000
_cell.angle_alpha   90.00
_cell.angle_beta   90.00
_cell.angle_gamma   90.00
#
_symmetry.space_group_name_H-M   'P 1'
#
loop_
_entity.id
_entity.type
_entity.pdbx_description
1 polymer ?
#
loop_
_entity_poly.entity_id
_entity_poly.type
_entity_poly.pdbx_seq_one_letter_code
_entity_poly.pdbx_strand_id
1 'polypeptide(L)'
;MGKNVVVLGTQWGDEGKGKIVDLLTEHATAVVRYQGGHNAGHTLVIDGEKTVLHLIPSGVLREGVQCLIGNGVVVAPDALLREIIKLEEKGIPVRERLRISPSCPLILSYHVALDQAREKARGEFKIGTTGRGIGPAYEDKVARRGLRIGDLFHRERFAAKLGELLDYHNFVLVNYYKEPAIDFQKTLDECMEYADMLKPLILDVTAALHEMRRDGKDIMFEGAQGSLLDKALAAVPASTPATELYTLVVGGDGKQSVFMREADYVSNLLKSRFGAVGQVSLVNHRDHMDDRPMATRETITRAVQTLAQRTGPEDLVFIYLTSHGTQDHELVLDQPRLSLADLPADALAAALAPLKNRDKVVVISACYSGGFIPDLKDERTLIMTASRADRVSFGCSEEADFTYFGDALFARALVETDDLQHAFNEAKAYVAQRETEDNFEASEPQIWAPKGVLARWQQLRKSQAERALSTALNRTEAKTSSSR
;
A
#
# COMPACT_ATOMS: atom_id res chain seq x y z
N MET A 1 -14.57 -21.04 18.30
CA MET A 1 -14.71 -20.04 17.22
C MET A 1 -13.49 -20.22 16.33
N GLY A 2 -13.69 -20.48 15.02
CA GLY A 2 -12.59 -20.67 14.09
C GLY A 2 -11.76 -19.40 13.89
N LYS A 3 -10.51 -19.55 13.53
CA LYS A 3 -9.54 -18.48 13.27
C LYS A 3 -9.51 -18.17 11.78
N ASN A 4 -9.67 -16.89 11.45
CA ASN A 4 -9.40 -16.38 10.10
C ASN A 4 -8.07 -15.64 10.13
N VAL A 5 -7.05 -16.20 9.49
CA VAL A 5 -5.68 -15.67 9.51
C VAL A 5 -5.33 -15.16 8.11
N VAL A 6 -4.74 -13.98 8.03
CA VAL A 6 -4.24 -13.43 6.76
C VAL A 6 -2.73 -13.42 6.81
N VAL A 7 -2.09 -14.09 5.85
CA VAL A 7 -0.64 -14.03 5.63
C VAL A 7 -0.38 -13.17 4.42
N LEU A 8 0.16 -11.99 4.67
CA LEU A 8 0.47 -10.99 3.67
C LEU A 8 1.96 -10.66 3.72
N GLY A 9 2.50 -10.33 2.56
CA GLY A 9 3.91 -9.98 2.41
C GLY A 9 4.01 -8.48 2.59
N THR A 10 4.80 -8.05 3.55
CA THR A 10 5.04 -6.64 3.85
C THR A 10 6.21 -6.06 3.04
N GLN A 11 6.88 -6.87 2.21
CA GLN A 11 8.10 -6.50 1.47
C GLN A 11 7.89 -6.37 -0.05
N TRP A 12 8.69 -7.02 -0.90
CA TRP A 12 8.64 -6.91 -2.38
C TRP A 12 8.08 -8.18 -3.06
N GLY A 13 7.27 -8.97 -2.34
CA GLY A 13 7.07 -10.37 -2.73
C GLY A 13 8.29 -11.23 -2.36
N ASP A 14 8.12 -12.55 -2.40
CA ASP A 14 9.14 -13.56 -2.02
C ASP A 14 9.71 -13.45 -0.58
N GLU A 15 8.93 -12.91 0.37
CA GLU A 15 9.28 -12.80 1.81
C GLU A 15 9.27 -14.14 2.55
N GLY A 16 9.26 -15.25 1.82
CA GLY A 16 8.97 -16.55 2.40
C GLY A 16 7.52 -16.68 2.88
N LYS A 17 6.57 -15.86 2.39
CA LYS A 17 5.12 -16.03 2.65
C LYS A 17 4.70 -17.49 2.49
N GLY A 18 5.14 -18.14 1.41
CA GLY A 18 4.85 -19.54 1.16
C GLY A 18 5.27 -20.44 2.34
N LYS A 19 6.43 -20.20 2.96
CA LYS A 19 6.90 -20.97 4.12
C LYS A 19 6.06 -20.71 5.37
N ILE A 20 5.66 -19.46 5.60
CA ILE A 20 4.79 -19.11 6.73
C ILE A 20 3.38 -19.68 6.51
N VAL A 21 2.83 -19.57 5.31
CA VAL A 21 1.56 -20.20 4.96
C VAL A 21 1.70 -21.71 5.08
N ASP A 22 2.77 -22.34 4.61
CA ASP A 22 3.02 -23.78 4.74
C ASP A 22 3.08 -24.23 6.21
N LEU A 23 3.77 -23.48 7.07
CA LEU A 23 3.79 -23.75 8.52
C LEU A 23 2.40 -23.62 9.13
N LEU A 24 1.67 -22.55 8.81
CA LEU A 24 0.36 -22.27 9.41
C LEU A 24 -0.77 -23.10 8.79
N THR A 25 -0.57 -23.68 7.61
CA THR A 25 -1.57 -24.49 6.91
C THR A 25 -1.80 -25.85 7.53
N GLU A 26 -0.89 -26.33 8.37
CA GLU A 26 -1.09 -27.54 9.18
C GLU A 26 -2.37 -27.45 10.04
N HIS A 27 -2.79 -26.24 10.39
CA HIS A 27 -4.00 -25.99 11.19
C HIS A 27 -5.16 -25.40 10.38
N ALA A 28 -4.98 -25.15 9.09
CA ALA A 28 -6.01 -24.51 8.26
C ALA A 28 -6.91 -25.56 7.61
N THR A 29 -8.23 -25.33 7.63
CA THR A 29 -9.17 -26.12 6.83
C THR A 29 -9.19 -25.65 5.36
N ALA A 30 -8.94 -24.35 5.13
CA ALA A 30 -8.89 -23.80 3.79
C ALA A 30 -7.83 -22.71 3.64
N VAL A 31 -7.24 -22.61 2.44
CA VAL A 31 -6.32 -21.53 2.04
C VAL A 31 -6.88 -20.80 0.84
N VAL A 32 -6.96 -19.49 0.94
CA VAL A 32 -7.62 -18.63 -0.01
C VAL A 32 -6.62 -17.67 -0.61
N ARG A 33 -6.45 -17.72 -1.93
CA ARG A 33 -5.83 -16.63 -2.67
C ARG A 33 -6.92 -15.65 -3.09
N TYR A 34 -6.78 -14.39 -2.74
CA TYR A 34 -7.87 -13.41 -2.91
C TYR A 34 -7.56 -12.27 -3.88
N GLN A 35 -6.30 -12.10 -4.32
CA GLN A 35 -5.91 -11.11 -5.32
C GLN A 35 -4.67 -11.55 -6.12
N GLY A 36 -4.23 -10.70 -7.05
CA GLY A 36 -3.07 -10.95 -7.91
C GLY A 36 -3.42 -11.92 -9.03
N GLY A 37 -2.43 -12.66 -9.52
CA GLY A 37 -2.58 -13.72 -10.51
C GLY A 37 -1.33 -14.60 -10.52
N HIS A 38 -1.02 -15.18 -11.67
CA HIS A 38 0.20 -15.98 -11.83
C HIS A 38 1.49 -15.16 -11.81
N ASN A 39 1.47 -13.85 -11.54
CA ASN A 39 2.67 -13.03 -11.31
C ASN A 39 3.28 -13.22 -9.92
N ALA A 40 2.53 -13.80 -8.99
CA ALA A 40 3.08 -14.26 -7.73
C ALA A 40 3.88 -15.55 -7.96
N GLY A 41 4.93 -15.75 -7.18
CA GLY A 41 5.67 -17.00 -7.10
C GLY A 41 6.06 -17.24 -5.65
N HIS A 42 5.78 -18.43 -5.12
CA HIS A 42 6.29 -18.84 -3.82
C HIS A 42 6.89 -20.24 -3.91
N THR A 43 8.11 -20.38 -3.39
CA THR A 43 8.82 -21.65 -3.33
C THR A 43 8.54 -22.32 -1.99
N LEU A 44 8.05 -23.55 -2.03
CA LEU A 44 7.88 -24.44 -0.89
C LEU A 44 8.94 -25.55 -0.95
N VAL A 45 9.42 -25.97 0.21
CA VAL A 45 10.29 -27.14 0.34
C VAL A 45 9.66 -28.04 1.39
N ILE A 46 9.11 -29.18 0.95
CA ILE A 46 8.47 -30.18 1.82
C ILE A 46 9.25 -31.48 1.64
N ASP A 47 9.67 -32.09 2.74
CA ASP A 47 10.46 -33.35 2.75
C ASP A 47 11.69 -33.33 1.82
N GLY A 48 12.29 -32.14 1.65
CA GLY A 48 13.46 -31.93 0.78
C GLY A 48 13.13 -31.67 -0.70
N GLU A 49 11.86 -31.77 -1.12
CA GLU A 49 11.44 -31.49 -2.48
C GLU A 49 11.01 -30.04 -2.67
N LYS A 50 11.62 -29.36 -3.64
CA LYS A 50 11.32 -27.96 -3.99
C LYS A 50 10.17 -27.89 -5.00
N THR A 51 9.11 -27.17 -4.64
CA THR A 51 7.95 -26.90 -5.51
C THR A 51 7.67 -25.40 -5.59
N VAL A 52 7.46 -24.88 -6.81
CA VAL A 52 7.19 -23.46 -7.06
C VAL A 52 5.75 -23.32 -7.53
N LEU A 53 4.96 -22.56 -6.76
CA LEU A 53 3.56 -22.28 -7.04
C LEU A 53 3.37 -20.83 -7.46
N HIS A 54 2.38 -20.59 -8.32
CA HIS A 54 2.10 -19.29 -8.92
C HIS A 54 0.65 -18.85 -8.72
N LEU A 55 -0.35 -19.61 -9.18
CA LEU A 55 -1.78 -19.33 -8.99
C LEU A 55 -2.40 -20.21 -7.90
N ILE A 56 -1.90 -21.43 -7.75
CA ILE A 56 -2.47 -22.38 -6.80
C ILE A 56 -2.05 -21.95 -5.38
N PRO A 57 -2.97 -21.88 -4.41
CA PRO A 57 -2.61 -21.58 -3.02
C PRO A 57 -1.65 -22.63 -2.44
N SER A 58 -0.75 -22.19 -1.57
CA SER A 58 0.30 -23.02 -0.95
C SER A 58 -0.21 -24.26 -0.21
N GLY A 59 -1.42 -24.20 0.35
CA GLY A 59 -2.06 -25.33 1.03
C GLY A 59 -2.29 -26.57 0.16
N VAL A 60 -2.11 -26.49 -1.17
CA VAL A 60 -2.38 -27.63 -2.09
C VAL A 60 -1.49 -28.82 -1.79
N LEU A 61 -0.32 -28.59 -1.19
CA LEU A 61 0.63 -29.63 -0.82
C LEU A 61 0.24 -30.38 0.47
N ARG A 62 -0.73 -29.85 1.23
CA ARG A 62 -1.18 -30.44 2.50
C ARG A 62 -2.44 -31.27 2.29
N GLU A 63 -2.47 -32.46 2.89
CA GLU A 63 -3.66 -33.31 2.87
C GLU A 63 -4.78 -32.69 3.73
N GLY A 64 -6.03 -32.82 3.28
CA GLY A 64 -7.19 -32.29 4.01
C GLY A 64 -7.41 -30.78 3.91
N VAL A 65 -6.50 -30.03 3.28
CA VAL A 65 -6.60 -28.56 3.12
C VAL A 65 -7.26 -28.21 1.79
N GLN A 66 -8.36 -27.46 1.84
CA GLN A 66 -9.05 -26.99 0.65
C GLN A 66 -8.43 -25.69 0.11
N CYS A 67 -8.07 -25.65 -1.17
CA CYS A 67 -7.50 -24.47 -1.81
C CYS A 67 -8.55 -23.71 -2.59
N LEU A 68 -8.65 -22.40 -2.37
CA LEU A 68 -9.67 -21.54 -2.96
C LEU A 68 -9.02 -20.38 -3.71
N ILE A 69 -9.39 -20.19 -4.98
CA ILE A 69 -9.08 -18.98 -5.75
C ILE A 69 -10.31 -18.08 -5.73
N GLY A 70 -10.22 -17.00 -4.96
CA GLY A 70 -11.28 -16.01 -4.77
C GLY A 70 -11.44 -15.05 -5.95
N ASN A 71 -12.61 -14.41 -6.04
CA ASN A 71 -13.04 -13.56 -7.16
C ASN A 71 -12.17 -12.32 -7.42
N GLY A 72 -11.26 -11.98 -6.51
CA GLY A 72 -10.31 -10.88 -6.71
C GLY A 72 -9.11 -11.25 -7.59
N VAL A 73 -8.81 -12.55 -7.78
CA VAL A 73 -7.68 -13.05 -8.57
C VAL A 73 -7.96 -12.98 -10.07
N VAL A 74 -7.00 -12.47 -10.85
CA VAL A 74 -7.00 -12.56 -12.32
C VAL A 74 -6.34 -13.88 -12.75
N VAL A 75 -7.09 -14.71 -13.47
CA VAL A 75 -6.71 -16.11 -13.76
C VAL A 75 -6.33 -16.25 -15.23
N ALA A 76 -5.10 -16.69 -15.48
CA ALA A 76 -4.65 -17.15 -16.79
C ALA A 76 -4.92 -18.68 -16.87
N PRO A 77 -5.91 -19.14 -17.67
CA PRO A 77 -6.29 -20.56 -17.70
C PRO A 77 -5.14 -21.48 -18.11
N ASP A 78 -4.37 -21.06 -19.12
CA ASP A 78 -3.21 -21.78 -19.64
C ASP A 78 -2.11 -21.93 -18.57
N ALA A 79 -1.86 -20.89 -17.78
CA ALA A 79 -0.88 -20.93 -16.70
C ALA A 79 -1.36 -21.82 -15.54
N LEU A 80 -2.63 -21.71 -15.18
CA LEU A 80 -3.25 -22.52 -14.13
C LEU A 80 -3.21 -24.01 -14.49
N LEU A 81 -3.64 -24.38 -15.70
CA LEU A 81 -3.67 -25.78 -16.15
C LEU A 81 -2.27 -26.38 -16.22
N ARG A 82 -1.27 -25.62 -16.70
CA ARG A 82 0.13 -26.04 -16.66
C ARG A 82 0.62 -26.28 -15.24
N GLU A 83 0.20 -25.46 -14.29
CA GLU A 83 0.56 -25.63 -12.88
C GLU A 83 -0.13 -26.86 -12.25
N ILE A 84 -1.42 -27.09 -12.55
CA ILE A 84 -2.17 -28.28 -12.13
C ILE A 84 -1.46 -29.55 -12.61
N ILE A 85 -1.17 -29.65 -13.91
CA ILE A 85 -0.55 -30.84 -14.52
C ILE A 85 0.80 -31.14 -13.87
N LYS A 86 1.66 -30.12 -13.72
CA LYS A 86 2.99 -30.29 -13.10
C LYS A 86 2.95 -30.80 -11.66
N LEU A 87 1.92 -30.43 -10.90
CA LEU A 87 1.77 -30.90 -9.51
C LEU A 87 1.17 -32.31 -9.47
N GLU A 88 0.25 -32.63 -10.37
CA GLU A 88 -0.31 -33.98 -10.48
C GLU A 88 0.71 -35.02 -10.98
N GLU A 89 1.64 -34.62 -11.86
CA GLU A 89 2.80 -35.44 -12.25
C GLU A 89 3.68 -35.81 -11.06
N LYS A 90 3.65 -35.01 -9.98
CA LYS A 90 4.32 -35.28 -8.70
C LYS A 90 3.43 -36.02 -7.70
N GLY A 91 2.26 -36.49 -8.11
CA GLY A 91 1.32 -37.22 -7.26
C GLY A 91 0.44 -36.35 -6.35
N ILE A 92 0.43 -35.02 -6.51
CA ILE A 92 -0.41 -34.13 -5.70
C ILE A 92 -1.82 -34.07 -6.33
N PRO A 93 -2.89 -34.44 -5.61
CA PRO A 93 -4.24 -34.49 -6.17
C PRO A 93 -4.89 -33.09 -6.23
N VAL A 94 -4.37 -32.23 -7.12
CA VAL A 94 -4.76 -30.81 -7.19
C VAL A 94 -6.24 -30.63 -7.46
N ARG A 95 -6.81 -31.35 -8.43
CA ARG A 95 -8.23 -31.20 -8.79
C ARG A 95 -9.20 -31.58 -7.66
N GLU A 96 -8.77 -32.44 -6.74
CA GLU A 96 -9.57 -32.78 -5.55
C GLU A 96 -9.61 -31.62 -4.56
N ARG A 97 -8.49 -30.89 -4.40
CA ARG A 97 -8.29 -29.85 -3.38
C ARG A 97 -8.63 -28.43 -3.85
N LEU A 98 -8.47 -28.13 -5.14
CA LEU A 98 -8.58 -26.78 -5.69
C LEU A 98 -10.01 -26.44 -6.12
N ARG A 99 -10.49 -25.26 -5.74
CA ARG A 99 -11.73 -24.66 -6.24
C ARG A 99 -11.55 -23.20 -6.65
N ILE A 100 -12.28 -22.78 -7.67
CA ILE A 100 -12.10 -21.49 -8.36
C ILE A 100 -13.43 -20.75 -8.39
N SER A 101 -13.41 -19.47 -8.04
CA SER A 101 -14.58 -18.62 -8.17
C SER A 101 -14.92 -18.39 -9.65
N PRO A 102 -16.19 -18.56 -10.07
CA PRO A 102 -16.61 -18.21 -11.43
C PRO A 102 -16.51 -16.70 -11.70
N SER A 103 -16.35 -15.87 -10.67
CA SER A 103 -16.25 -14.41 -10.79
C SER A 103 -14.83 -13.90 -11.05
N CYS A 104 -13.81 -14.77 -11.07
CA CYS A 104 -12.44 -14.38 -11.40
C CYS A 104 -12.36 -13.82 -12.83
N PRO A 105 -11.78 -12.63 -13.05
CA PRO A 105 -11.48 -12.16 -14.40
C PRO A 105 -10.44 -13.05 -15.10
N LEU A 106 -10.56 -13.17 -16.42
CA LEU A 106 -9.65 -13.93 -17.26
C LEU A 106 -8.46 -13.08 -17.70
N ILE A 107 -7.27 -13.68 -17.69
CA ILE A 107 -6.12 -13.22 -18.47
C ILE A 107 -6.12 -14.04 -19.76
N LEU A 108 -6.01 -13.35 -20.89
CA LEU A 108 -6.02 -13.93 -22.23
C LEU A 108 -4.84 -13.35 -23.02
N SER A 109 -4.56 -13.89 -24.19
CA SER A 109 -3.41 -13.55 -25.04
C SER A 109 -3.26 -12.04 -25.31
N TYR A 110 -4.35 -11.32 -25.55
CA TYR A 110 -4.32 -9.87 -25.77
C TYR A 110 -3.90 -9.07 -24.52
N HIS A 111 -4.21 -9.54 -23.31
CA HIS A 111 -3.73 -8.90 -22.08
C HIS A 111 -2.20 -9.00 -21.96
N VAL A 112 -1.63 -10.15 -22.31
CA VAL A 112 -0.18 -10.38 -22.30
C VAL A 112 0.50 -9.51 -23.35
N ALA A 113 -0.05 -9.50 -24.58
CA ALA A 113 0.46 -8.66 -25.67
C ALA A 113 0.43 -7.17 -25.29
N LEU A 114 -0.66 -6.70 -24.68
CA LEU A 114 -0.81 -5.30 -24.27
C LEU A 114 0.15 -4.90 -23.14
N ASP A 115 0.38 -5.79 -22.17
CA ASP A 115 1.35 -5.57 -21.08
C ASP A 115 2.76 -5.37 -21.65
N GLN A 116 3.18 -6.28 -22.53
CA GLN A 116 4.50 -6.24 -23.18
C GLN A 116 4.64 -5.03 -24.10
N ALA A 117 3.61 -4.70 -24.89
CA ALA A 117 3.59 -3.53 -25.76
C ALA A 117 3.74 -2.22 -24.99
N ARG A 118 3.06 -2.10 -23.84
CA ARG A 118 3.14 -0.92 -22.95
C ARG A 118 4.52 -0.77 -22.33
N GLU A 119 5.13 -1.85 -21.85
CA GLU A 119 6.49 -1.80 -21.31
C GLU A 119 7.52 -1.47 -22.39
N LYS A 120 7.36 -2.00 -23.61
CA LYS A 120 8.21 -1.64 -24.75
C LYS A 120 8.09 -0.15 -25.09
N ALA A 121 6.86 0.38 -25.16
CA ALA A 121 6.60 1.78 -25.49
C ALA A 121 7.15 2.77 -24.43
N ARG A 122 7.32 2.33 -23.18
CA ARG A 122 7.88 3.16 -22.09
C ARG A 122 9.41 3.31 -22.14
N GLY A 123 10.12 2.51 -22.92
CA GLY A 123 11.57 2.62 -23.09
C GLY A 123 12.33 2.50 -21.77
N GLU A 124 13.06 3.55 -21.39
CA GLU A 124 13.81 3.63 -20.13
C GLU A 124 12.92 3.77 -18.88
N PHE A 125 11.65 4.16 -19.06
CA PHE A 125 10.69 4.39 -17.96
C PHE A 125 9.75 3.19 -17.74
N LYS A 126 10.26 1.97 -17.95
CA LYS A 126 9.52 0.72 -17.69
C LYS A 126 9.11 0.62 -16.22
N ILE A 127 7.94 0.04 -15.99
CA ILE A 127 7.50 -0.27 -14.62
C ILE A 127 8.23 -1.52 -14.10
N GLY A 128 8.67 -2.41 -14.99
CA GLY A 128 9.19 -3.73 -14.61
C GLY A 128 8.06 -4.73 -14.37
N THR A 129 7.03 -4.72 -15.22
CA THR A 129 5.93 -5.68 -15.07
C THR A 129 6.43 -7.11 -15.35
N THR A 130 5.71 -8.10 -14.84
CA THR A 130 6.03 -9.51 -15.12
C THR A 130 5.76 -9.92 -16.57
N GLY A 131 5.18 -9.04 -17.40
CA GLY A 131 4.80 -9.33 -18.79
C GLY A 131 3.74 -10.42 -18.91
N ARG A 132 2.91 -10.57 -17.88
CA ARG A 132 1.94 -11.66 -17.68
C ARG A 132 0.48 -11.20 -17.86
N GLY A 133 0.25 -9.95 -18.24
CA GLY A 133 -1.09 -9.43 -18.52
C GLY A 133 -1.91 -9.08 -17.28
N ILE A 134 -1.30 -8.99 -16.10
CA ILE A 134 -1.99 -8.71 -14.83
C ILE A 134 -2.66 -7.34 -14.86
N GLY A 135 -1.89 -6.30 -15.20
CA GLY A 135 -2.37 -4.92 -15.25
C GLY A 135 -3.53 -4.76 -16.24
N PRO A 136 -3.35 -5.14 -17.52
CA PRO A 136 -4.43 -5.13 -18.51
C PRO A 136 -5.70 -5.88 -18.08
N ALA A 137 -5.59 -7.06 -17.46
CA ALA A 137 -6.77 -7.80 -16.99
C ALA A 137 -7.52 -7.07 -15.86
N TYR A 138 -6.80 -6.41 -14.94
CA TYR A 138 -7.42 -5.56 -13.93
C TYR A 138 -8.05 -4.29 -14.53
N GLU A 139 -7.43 -3.70 -15.54
CA GLU A 139 -7.99 -2.55 -16.26
C GLU A 139 -9.35 -2.91 -16.88
N ASP A 140 -9.43 -4.05 -17.57
CA ASP A 140 -10.68 -4.52 -18.16
C ASP A 140 -11.74 -4.89 -17.12
N LYS A 141 -11.33 -5.44 -15.97
CA LYS A 141 -12.21 -5.65 -14.81
C LYS A 141 -12.83 -4.34 -14.34
N VAL A 142 -12.01 -3.32 -14.09
CA VAL A 142 -12.47 -2.00 -13.59
C VAL A 142 -13.27 -1.24 -14.65
N ALA A 143 -12.90 -1.36 -15.92
CA ALA A 143 -13.64 -0.82 -17.06
C ALA A 143 -14.96 -1.57 -17.34
N ARG A 144 -15.26 -2.64 -16.60
CA ARG A 144 -16.48 -3.46 -16.71
C ARG A 144 -16.64 -4.16 -18.07
N ARG A 145 -15.54 -4.35 -18.80
CA ARG A 145 -15.50 -5.06 -20.10
C ARG A 145 -14.83 -6.43 -20.03
N GLY A 146 -14.10 -6.71 -18.95
CA GLY A 146 -13.35 -7.96 -18.79
C GLY A 146 -14.25 -9.19 -18.73
N LEU A 147 -13.79 -10.26 -19.39
CA LEU A 147 -14.37 -11.60 -19.32
C LEU A 147 -14.05 -12.26 -17.98
N ARG A 148 -14.95 -13.10 -17.48
CA ARG A 148 -14.78 -13.88 -16.25
C ARG A 148 -14.79 -15.37 -16.53
N ILE A 149 -14.26 -16.18 -15.61
CA ILE A 149 -14.28 -17.65 -15.70
C ILE A 149 -15.70 -18.18 -15.96
N GLY A 150 -16.71 -17.63 -15.29
CA GLY A 150 -18.09 -18.03 -15.48
C GLY A 150 -18.64 -17.77 -16.90
N ASP A 151 -18.07 -16.81 -17.63
CA ASP A 151 -18.47 -16.56 -19.02
C ASP A 151 -18.07 -17.73 -19.94
N LEU A 152 -17.00 -18.48 -19.63
CA LEU A 152 -16.53 -19.63 -20.43
C LEU A 152 -17.61 -20.71 -20.63
N PHE A 153 -18.54 -20.82 -19.68
CA PHE A 153 -19.62 -21.82 -19.72
C PHE A 153 -20.83 -21.38 -20.57
N HIS A 154 -20.76 -20.21 -21.20
CA HIS A 154 -21.81 -19.65 -22.04
C HIS A 154 -21.25 -19.25 -23.41
N ARG A 155 -20.95 -20.24 -24.25
CA ARG A 155 -20.22 -20.08 -25.53
C ARG A 155 -20.66 -18.88 -26.36
N GLU A 156 -21.94 -18.72 -26.65
CA GLU A 156 -22.44 -17.63 -27.51
C GLU A 156 -22.21 -16.24 -26.89
N ARG A 157 -22.51 -16.11 -25.59
CA ARG A 157 -22.28 -14.87 -24.84
C ARG A 157 -20.79 -14.56 -24.72
N PHE A 158 -19.97 -15.59 -24.50
CA PHE A 158 -18.53 -15.47 -24.44
C PHE A 158 -17.96 -14.99 -25.78
N ALA A 159 -18.35 -15.63 -26.89
CA ALA A 159 -17.88 -15.28 -28.23
C ALA A 159 -18.25 -13.84 -28.60
N ALA A 160 -19.47 -13.39 -28.30
CA ALA A 160 -19.89 -12.00 -28.55
C ALA A 160 -19.03 -10.99 -27.78
N LYS A 161 -18.87 -11.19 -26.46
CA LYS A 161 -18.05 -10.33 -25.62
C LYS A 161 -16.57 -10.35 -26.04
N LEU A 162 -16.03 -11.53 -26.35
CA LEU A 162 -14.66 -11.69 -26.81
C LEU A 162 -14.43 -10.92 -28.12
N GLY A 163 -15.40 -10.96 -29.03
CA GLY A 163 -15.34 -10.23 -30.30
C GLY A 163 -15.22 -8.72 -30.11
N GLU A 164 -16.10 -8.13 -29.30
CA GLU A 164 -16.05 -6.70 -28.97
C GLU A 164 -14.72 -6.31 -28.28
N LEU A 165 -14.26 -7.14 -27.35
CA LEU A 165 -13.07 -6.88 -26.57
C LEU A 165 -11.79 -7.00 -27.42
N LEU A 166 -11.72 -8.01 -28.30
CA LEU A 166 -10.61 -8.18 -29.23
C LEU A 166 -10.60 -7.09 -30.31
N ASP A 167 -11.75 -6.65 -30.81
CA ASP A 167 -11.80 -5.53 -31.76
C ASP A 167 -11.15 -4.27 -31.15
N TYR A 168 -11.55 -3.91 -29.93
CA TYR A 168 -10.97 -2.79 -29.19
C TYR A 168 -9.46 -2.95 -28.95
N HIS A 169 -9.03 -4.09 -28.40
CA HIS A 169 -7.61 -4.29 -28.06
C HIS A 169 -6.73 -4.46 -29.30
N ASN A 170 -7.22 -5.12 -30.37
CA ASN A 170 -6.51 -5.22 -31.64
C ASN A 170 -6.37 -3.85 -32.30
N PHE A 171 -7.39 -2.99 -32.21
CA PHE A 171 -7.27 -1.62 -32.69
C PHE A 171 -6.11 -0.90 -31.99
N VAL A 172 -6.01 -1.03 -30.65
CA VAL A 172 -4.94 -0.41 -29.86
C VAL A 172 -3.57 -1.04 -30.19
N LEU A 173 -3.47 -2.37 -30.22
CA LEU A 173 -2.23 -3.09 -30.51
C LEU A 173 -1.68 -2.72 -31.90
N VAL A 174 -2.52 -2.80 -32.93
CA VAL A 174 -2.11 -2.57 -34.33
C VAL A 174 -1.87 -1.09 -34.61
N ASN A 175 -2.82 -0.22 -34.25
CA ASN A 175 -2.77 1.17 -34.69
C ASN A 175 -1.87 2.04 -33.80
N TYR A 176 -1.83 1.79 -32.50
CA TYR A 176 -1.04 2.58 -31.57
C TYR A 176 0.33 1.94 -31.29
N TYR A 177 0.36 0.68 -30.83
CA TYR A 177 1.60 0.03 -30.43
C TYR A 177 2.39 -0.63 -31.57
N LYS A 178 1.79 -0.75 -32.76
CA LYS A 178 2.38 -1.42 -33.93
C LYS A 178 2.74 -2.88 -33.66
N GLU A 179 1.93 -3.55 -32.85
CA GLU A 179 2.05 -4.96 -32.53
C GLU A 179 1.02 -5.80 -33.33
N PRO A 180 1.28 -7.10 -33.55
CA PRO A 180 0.34 -7.96 -34.28
C PRO A 180 -1.03 -8.06 -33.60
N ALA A 181 -2.08 -8.18 -34.42
CA ALA A 181 -3.41 -8.49 -33.91
C ALA A 181 -3.48 -9.91 -33.34
N ILE A 182 -4.31 -10.08 -32.32
CA ILE A 182 -4.65 -11.37 -31.73
C ILE A 182 -5.83 -11.98 -32.49
N ASP A 183 -5.66 -13.24 -32.88
CA ASP A 183 -6.66 -13.97 -33.65
C ASP A 183 -7.87 -14.36 -32.78
N PHE A 184 -9.06 -13.99 -33.25
CA PHE A 184 -10.32 -14.25 -32.56
C PHE A 184 -10.63 -15.74 -32.46
N GLN A 185 -10.56 -16.47 -33.58
CA GLN A 185 -11.01 -17.85 -33.66
C GLN A 185 -10.13 -18.76 -32.80
N LYS A 186 -8.81 -18.59 -32.90
CA LYS A 186 -7.82 -19.25 -32.06
C LYS A 186 -8.07 -18.99 -30.58
N THR A 187 -8.26 -17.73 -30.19
CA THR A 187 -8.49 -17.37 -28.78
C THR A 187 -9.80 -17.97 -28.26
N LEU A 188 -10.85 -17.98 -29.10
CA LEU A 188 -12.13 -18.61 -28.77
C LEU A 188 -11.97 -20.11 -28.56
N ASP A 189 -11.33 -20.80 -29.49
CA ASP A 189 -11.15 -22.26 -29.44
C ASP A 189 -10.34 -22.69 -28.21
N GLU A 190 -9.22 -22.01 -27.93
CA GLU A 190 -8.44 -22.22 -26.69
C GLU A 190 -9.30 -22.03 -25.43
N CYS A 191 -10.14 -20.98 -25.39
CA CYS A 191 -11.02 -20.73 -24.25
C CYS A 191 -12.08 -21.82 -24.07
N MET A 192 -12.59 -22.40 -25.15
CA MET A 192 -13.56 -23.51 -25.06
C MET A 192 -12.89 -24.77 -24.51
N GLU A 193 -11.66 -25.07 -24.91
CA GLU A 193 -10.88 -26.17 -24.31
C GLU A 193 -10.65 -25.95 -22.82
N TYR A 194 -10.32 -24.71 -22.42
CA TYR A 194 -10.17 -24.36 -21.01
C TYR A 194 -11.48 -24.51 -20.22
N ALA A 195 -12.63 -24.20 -20.84
CA ALA A 195 -13.93 -24.33 -20.20
C ALA A 195 -14.17 -25.76 -19.72
N ASP A 196 -13.92 -26.75 -20.58
CA ASP A 196 -14.12 -28.16 -20.26
C ASP A 196 -13.22 -28.62 -19.11
N MET A 197 -11.95 -28.20 -19.12
CA MET A 197 -10.98 -28.58 -18.09
C MET A 197 -11.22 -27.90 -16.74
N LEU A 198 -11.72 -26.66 -16.73
CA LEU A 198 -11.93 -25.87 -15.51
C LEU A 198 -13.29 -26.13 -14.86
N LYS A 199 -14.29 -26.59 -15.63
CA LYS A 199 -15.66 -26.82 -15.14
C LYS A 199 -15.74 -27.60 -13.81
N PRO A 200 -14.98 -28.70 -13.60
CA PRO A 200 -15.04 -29.46 -12.35
C PRO A 200 -14.51 -28.71 -11.12
N LEU A 201 -13.74 -27.64 -11.34
CA LEU A 201 -13.07 -26.88 -10.29
C LEU A 201 -13.89 -25.67 -9.81
N ILE A 202 -15.02 -25.39 -10.47
CA ILE A 202 -15.80 -24.19 -10.16
C ILE A 202 -16.60 -24.38 -8.87
N LEU A 203 -16.55 -23.38 -8.00
CA LEU A 203 -17.33 -23.31 -6.78
C LEU A 203 -17.73 -21.86 -6.51
N ASP A 204 -18.90 -21.64 -5.89
CA ASP A 204 -19.17 -20.35 -5.24
C ASP A 204 -18.29 -20.23 -3.99
N VAL A 205 -17.08 -19.70 -4.21
CA VAL A 205 -16.07 -19.52 -3.16
C VAL A 205 -16.58 -18.60 -2.05
N THR A 206 -17.39 -17.59 -2.37
CA THR A 206 -17.90 -16.64 -1.37
C THR A 206 -18.87 -17.35 -0.43
N ALA A 207 -19.82 -18.12 -0.99
CA ALA A 207 -20.75 -18.92 -0.20
C ALA A 207 -20.01 -19.97 0.65
N ALA A 208 -19.07 -20.70 0.05
CA ALA A 208 -18.28 -21.71 0.74
C ALA A 208 -17.48 -21.13 1.92
N LEU A 209 -16.84 -19.97 1.74
CA LEU A 209 -16.12 -19.28 2.82
C LEU A 209 -17.04 -18.80 3.93
N HIS A 210 -18.23 -18.31 3.58
CA HIS A 210 -19.23 -17.90 4.55
C HIS A 210 -19.74 -19.08 5.40
N GLU A 211 -19.97 -20.24 4.78
CA GLU A 211 -20.34 -21.47 5.47
C GLU A 211 -19.22 -21.97 6.37
N MET A 212 -17.97 -22.05 5.88
CA MET A 212 -16.81 -22.45 6.67
C MET A 212 -16.63 -21.57 7.91
N ARG A 213 -16.80 -20.25 7.75
CA ARG A 213 -16.76 -19.29 8.86
C ARG A 213 -17.86 -19.57 9.88
N ARG A 214 -19.10 -19.80 9.43
CA ARG A 214 -20.25 -20.08 10.31
C ARG A 214 -20.03 -21.36 11.11
N ASP A 215 -19.43 -22.37 10.48
CA ASP A 215 -19.11 -23.66 11.11
C ASP A 215 -17.88 -23.58 12.03
N GLY A 216 -17.24 -22.40 12.14
CA GLY A 216 -16.09 -22.17 12.99
C GLY A 216 -14.82 -22.89 12.51
N LYS A 217 -14.67 -23.10 11.20
CA LYS A 217 -13.47 -23.66 10.58
C LYS A 217 -12.34 -22.62 10.51
N ASP A 218 -11.10 -23.09 10.51
CA ASP A 218 -9.92 -22.25 10.41
C ASP A 218 -9.60 -21.95 8.93
N ILE A 219 -9.51 -20.68 8.57
CA ILE A 219 -9.32 -20.21 7.18
C ILE A 219 -8.08 -19.33 7.10
N MET A 220 -7.22 -19.61 6.14
CA MET A 220 -6.03 -18.84 5.83
C MET A 220 -6.20 -18.05 4.55
N PHE A 221 -5.79 -16.78 4.52
CA PHE A 221 -5.82 -15.92 3.33
C PHE A 221 -4.39 -15.53 2.92
N GLU A 222 -4.02 -15.76 1.66
CA GLU A 222 -2.69 -15.49 1.10
C GLU A 222 -2.70 -14.17 0.29
N GLY A 223 -1.98 -13.14 0.78
CA GLY A 223 -2.02 -11.75 0.30
C GLY A 223 -0.72 -11.19 -0.33
N ALA A 224 -0.82 -10.02 -1.01
CA ALA A 224 0.28 -9.36 -1.74
C ALA A 224 0.40 -7.83 -1.49
N GLN A 225 0.37 -7.39 -0.22
CA GLN A 225 0.60 -6.00 0.19
C GLN A 225 1.90 -5.38 -0.35
N GLY A 226 2.94 -6.18 -0.56
CA GLY A 226 4.22 -5.70 -1.05
C GLY A 226 4.15 -4.81 -2.29
N SER A 227 3.27 -5.13 -3.24
CA SER A 227 3.13 -4.35 -4.48
C SER A 227 2.64 -2.90 -4.28
N LEU A 228 1.85 -2.61 -3.24
CA LEU A 228 1.38 -1.25 -2.95
C LEU A 228 2.51 -0.42 -2.36
N LEU A 229 3.25 -0.99 -1.40
CA LEU A 229 4.39 -0.33 -0.79
C LEU A 229 5.49 -0.08 -1.82
N ASP A 230 5.78 -1.04 -2.69
CA ASP A 230 6.83 -0.89 -3.70
C ASP A 230 6.56 0.27 -4.66
N LYS A 231 5.31 0.43 -5.07
CA LYS A 231 4.89 1.60 -5.87
C LYS A 231 5.12 2.91 -5.12
N ALA A 232 4.76 2.96 -3.83
CA ALA A 232 4.94 4.14 -3.00
C ALA A 232 6.43 4.48 -2.82
N LEU A 233 7.28 3.50 -2.54
CA LEU A 233 8.73 3.69 -2.35
C LEU A 233 9.45 4.03 -3.67
N ALA A 234 9.06 3.40 -4.78
CA ALA A 234 9.63 3.67 -6.10
C ALA A 234 9.29 5.07 -6.61
N ALA A 235 8.16 5.65 -6.18
CA ALA A 235 7.75 7.00 -6.54
C ALA A 235 8.58 8.10 -5.85
N VAL A 236 9.44 7.77 -4.88
CA VAL A 236 10.31 8.74 -4.20
C VAL A 236 11.48 9.11 -5.12
N PRO A 237 11.59 10.38 -5.58
CA PRO A 237 12.67 10.80 -6.46
C PRO A 237 13.99 10.92 -5.71
N ALA A 238 15.11 10.75 -6.42
CA ALA A 238 16.42 11.05 -5.86
C ALA A 238 16.61 12.57 -5.70
N SER A 239 17.30 12.94 -4.63
CA SER A 239 17.63 14.32 -4.28
C SER A 239 18.46 15.00 -5.35
N THR A 240 18.30 16.32 -5.45
CA THR A 240 19.10 17.19 -6.28
C THR A 240 20.03 18.06 -5.42
N PRO A 241 20.97 18.84 -5.98
CA PRO A 241 21.81 19.76 -5.20
C PRO A 241 21.05 20.87 -4.45
N ALA A 242 19.72 20.93 -4.61
CA ALA A 242 18.84 21.84 -3.91
C ALA A 242 18.52 21.33 -2.50
N THR A 243 18.23 22.24 -1.56
CA THR A 243 17.53 21.85 -0.33
C THR A 243 16.08 21.51 -0.67
N GLU A 244 15.70 20.24 -0.47
CA GLU A 244 14.37 19.72 -0.76
C GLU A 244 13.70 19.14 0.50
N LEU A 245 12.38 18.92 0.41
CA LEU A 245 11.57 18.36 1.50
C LEU A 245 11.04 16.99 1.10
N TYR A 246 11.31 16.00 1.95
CA TYR A 246 10.81 14.65 1.84
C TYR A 246 9.90 14.32 3.02
N THR A 247 8.91 13.47 2.82
CA THR A 247 7.86 13.24 3.81
C THR A 247 7.56 11.76 4.02
N LEU A 248 7.35 11.39 5.28
CA LEU A 248 6.75 10.14 5.70
C LEU A 248 5.54 10.45 6.57
N VAL A 249 4.35 10.05 6.13
CA VAL A 249 3.12 10.20 6.89
C VAL A 249 2.59 8.82 7.26
N VAL A 250 2.19 8.64 8.52
CA VAL A 250 1.72 7.36 9.06
C VAL A 250 0.40 7.55 9.80
N GLY A 251 -0.66 6.86 9.34
CA GLY A 251 -1.92 6.68 10.05
C GLY A 251 -1.97 5.27 10.65
N GLY A 252 -1.82 5.14 11.96
CA GLY A 252 -1.50 3.86 12.61
C GLY A 252 -2.70 2.97 12.94
N ASP A 253 -3.87 3.54 13.23
CA ASP A 253 -5.06 2.79 13.63
C ASP A 253 -6.10 2.74 12.51
N GLY A 254 -6.50 1.52 12.14
CA GLY A 254 -7.44 1.24 11.07
C GLY A 254 -8.89 1.03 11.50
N LYS A 255 -9.22 1.17 12.79
CA LYS A 255 -10.59 1.17 13.31
C LYS A 255 -11.23 2.54 13.17
N GLN A 256 -10.45 3.61 13.36
CA GLN A 256 -10.92 4.99 13.25
C GLN A 256 -10.45 5.72 11.98
N SER A 257 -11.41 6.28 11.25
CA SER A 257 -11.16 7.01 9.99
C SER A 257 -10.42 8.34 10.17
N VAL A 258 -10.41 8.92 11.37
CA VAL A 258 -9.73 10.20 11.68
C VAL A 258 -8.24 10.16 11.35
N PHE A 259 -7.55 9.06 11.67
CA PHE A 259 -6.10 8.94 11.43
C PHE A 259 -5.77 8.90 9.94
N MET A 260 -6.60 8.25 9.12
CA MET A 260 -6.46 8.28 7.67
C MET A 260 -6.73 9.69 7.10
N ARG A 261 -7.83 10.35 7.53
CA ARG A 261 -8.17 11.70 7.05
C ARG A 261 -7.08 12.71 7.38
N GLU A 262 -6.57 12.64 8.61
CA GLU A 262 -5.50 13.50 9.10
C GLU A 262 -4.18 13.22 8.37
N ALA A 263 -3.82 11.95 8.16
CA ALA A 263 -2.67 11.56 7.35
C ALA A 263 -2.77 12.12 5.90
N ASP A 264 -3.93 12.00 5.27
CA ASP A 264 -4.17 12.52 3.92
C ASP A 264 -4.07 14.03 3.86
N TYR A 265 -4.66 14.72 4.82
CA TYR A 265 -4.59 16.17 4.89
C TYR A 265 -3.15 16.65 5.05
N VAL A 266 -2.41 16.08 6.01
CA VAL A 266 -1.02 16.48 6.28
C VAL A 266 -0.12 16.19 5.08
N SER A 267 -0.27 15.02 4.45
CA SER A 267 0.45 14.69 3.22
C SER A 267 0.18 15.72 2.12
N ASN A 268 -1.08 16.12 1.92
CA ASN A 268 -1.47 17.12 0.93
C ASN A 268 -0.96 18.52 1.28
N LEU A 269 -1.00 18.92 2.54
CA LEU A 269 -0.47 20.20 3.02
C LEU A 269 1.04 20.29 2.79
N LEU A 270 1.80 19.26 3.17
CA LEU A 270 3.24 19.21 2.98
C LEU A 270 3.62 19.26 1.49
N LYS A 271 2.83 18.62 0.62
CA LYS A 271 3.02 18.71 -0.83
C LYS A 271 2.74 20.11 -1.36
N SER A 272 1.55 20.63 -1.07
CA SER A 272 1.00 21.81 -1.75
C SER A 272 1.57 23.12 -1.20
N ARG A 273 1.68 23.25 0.12
CA ARG A 273 2.16 24.46 0.80
C ARG A 273 3.67 24.44 0.99
N PHE A 274 4.21 23.30 1.40
CA PHE A 274 5.62 23.15 1.73
C PHE A 274 6.46 22.53 0.61
N GLY A 275 5.87 22.25 -0.55
CA GLY A 275 6.62 21.85 -1.75
C GLY A 275 7.36 20.53 -1.60
N ALA A 276 6.84 19.58 -0.81
CA ALA A 276 7.46 18.26 -0.66
C ALA A 276 7.59 17.55 -2.01
N VAL A 277 8.79 17.08 -2.33
CA VAL A 277 9.13 16.45 -3.63
C VAL A 277 8.99 14.92 -3.59
N GLY A 278 9.28 14.32 -2.43
CA GLY A 278 9.13 12.88 -2.20
C GLY A 278 8.17 12.61 -1.04
N GLN A 279 7.21 11.71 -1.25
CA GLN A 279 6.19 11.41 -0.25
C GLN A 279 5.97 9.91 -0.13
N VAL A 280 5.96 9.43 1.11
CA VAL A 280 5.48 8.09 1.45
C VAL A 280 4.36 8.24 2.46
N SER A 281 3.21 7.62 2.18
CA SER A 281 2.08 7.56 3.11
C SER A 281 1.79 6.09 3.43
N LEU A 282 1.79 5.75 4.71
CA LEU A 282 1.48 4.42 5.23
C LEU A 282 0.23 4.54 6.11
N VAL A 283 -0.84 3.85 5.77
CA VAL A 283 -2.12 4.02 6.46
C VAL A 283 -2.77 2.67 6.73
N ASN A 284 -3.14 2.44 7.98
CA ASN A 284 -4.07 1.38 8.34
C ASN A 284 -5.49 1.92 8.28
N HIS A 285 -6.38 1.20 7.61
CA HIS A 285 -7.81 1.50 7.53
C HIS A 285 -8.56 0.26 7.06
N ARG A 286 -9.72 -0.04 7.66
CA ARG A 286 -10.55 -1.22 7.31
C ARG A 286 -10.95 -1.31 5.85
N ASP A 287 -11.20 -0.17 5.19
CA ASP A 287 -11.74 -0.11 3.83
C ASP A 287 -10.69 0.25 2.76
N HIS A 288 -9.46 0.59 3.17
CA HIS A 288 -8.40 1.06 2.26
C HIS A 288 -7.14 0.18 2.31
N MET A 289 -7.32 -1.11 2.56
CA MET A 289 -6.21 -2.07 2.53
C MET A 289 -5.72 -2.35 1.10
N ASP A 290 -6.56 -2.18 0.09
CA ASP A 290 -6.28 -2.59 -1.29
C ASP A 290 -5.69 -1.48 -2.16
N ASP A 291 -5.71 -0.22 -1.68
CA ASP A 291 -5.26 0.96 -2.39
C ASP A 291 -4.17 1.75 -1.66
N ARG A 292 -3.87 1.41 -0.39
CA ARG A 292 -2.85 2.08 0.42
C ARG A 292 -1.85 1.09 1.03
N PRO A 293 -0.55 1.43 1.06
CA PRO A 293 0.41 0.67 1.85
C PRO A 293 0.07 0.77 3.34
N MET A 294 0.10 -0.37 4.04
CA MET A 294 -0.19 -0.41 5.47
C MET A 294 0.93 0.18 6.34
N ALA A 295 0.54 0.70 7.50
CA ALA A 295 1.44 1.10 8.57
C ALA A 295 1.78 -0.10 9.48
N THR A 296 3.02 -0.54 9.42
CA THR A 296 3.61 -1.57 10.30
C THR A 296 5.02 -1.13 10.68
N ARG A 297 5.60 -1.67 11.76
CA ARG A 297 7.00 -1.38 12.11
C ARG A 297 7.95 -1.53 10.91
N GLU A 298 7.79 -2.62 10.16
CA GLU A 298 8.62 -2.95 8.99
C GLU A 298 8.42 -1.96 7.83
N THR A 299 7.18 -1.63 7.48
CA THR A 299 6.90 -0.71 6.38
C THR A 299 7.39 0.71 6.69
N ILE A 300 7.33 1.12 7.96
CA ILE A 300 7.94 2.36 8.47
C ILE A 300 9.47 2.31 8.31
N THR A 301 10.13 1.25 8.78
CA THR A 301 11.59 1.10 8.63
C THR A 301 12.02 1.15 7.17
N ARG A 302 11.30 0.49 6.24
CA ARG A 302 11.60 0.50 4.81
C ARG A 302 11.38 1.86 4.16
N ALA A 303 10.31 2.56 4.54
CA ALA A 303 10.08 3.93 4.09
C ALA A 303 11.23 4.84 4.52
N VAL A 304 11.67 4.74 5.77
CA VAL A 304 12.80 5.49 6.30
C VAL A 304 14.11 5.15 5.58
N GLN A 305 14.40 3.87 5.33
CA GLN A 305 15.56 3.46 4.55
C GLN A 305 15.54 4.03 3.13
N THR A 306 14.37 4.00 2.47
CA THR A 306 14.20 4.58 1.13
C THR A 306 14.46 6.08 1.18
N LEU A 307 13.89 6.80 2.15
CA LEU A 307 14.14 8.22 2.34
C LEU A 307 15.63 8.50 2.59
N ALA A 308 16.31 7.69 3.41
CA ALA A 308 17.74 7.84 3.67
C ALA A 308 18.60 7.65 2.40
N GLN A 309 18.20 6.73 1.52
CA GLN A 309 18.87 6.49 0.24
C GLN A 309 18.59 7.58 -0.80
N ARG A 310 17.39 8.17 -0.77
CA ARG A 310 16.93 9.15 -1.76
C ARG A 310 17.29 10.58 -1.40
N THR A 311 17.45 10.91 -0.12
CA THR A 311 17.74 12.27 0.37
C THR A 311 19.24 12.57 0.43
N GLY A 312 19.61 13.82 0.14
CA GLY A 312 20.92 14.42 0.33
C GLY A 312 21.10 15.04 1.72
N PRO A 313 22.34 15.38 2.15
CA PRO A 313 22.61 15.99 3.47
C PRO A 313 22.04 17.39 3.64
N GLU A 314 21.74 18.07 2.55
CA GLU A 314 21.07 19.35 2.50
C GLU A 314 19.55 19.28 2.73
N ASP A 315 18.95 18.10 2.56
CA ASP A 315 17.50 17.91 2.60
C ASP A 315 16.94 17.81 4.01
N LEU A 316 15.64 18.09 4.09
CA LEU A 316 14.82 17.89 5.28
C LEU A 316 13.89 16.71 5.11
N VAL A 317 13.74 15.93 6.18
CA VAL A 317 12.72 14.87 6.26
C VAL A 317 11.66 15.26 7.29
N PHE A 318 10.40 15.37 6.87
CA PHE A 318 9.26 15.60 7.75
C PHE A 318 8.51 14.29 7.97
N ILE A 319 8.45 13.84 9.21
CA ILE A 319 7.82 12.59 9.61
C ILE A 319 6.64 12.93 10.49
N TYR A 320 5.45 12.49 10.08
CA TYR A 320 4.22 12.70 10.83
C TYR A 320 3.57 11.35 11.14
N LEU A 321 3.30 11.11 12.42
CA LEU A 321 2.72 9.89 12.96
C LEU A 321 1.43 10.25 13.68
N THR A 322 0.30 9.69 13.27
CA THR A 322 -0.99 9.88 13.94
C THR A 322 -1.65 8.53 14.23
N SER A 323 -1.94 8.28 15.51
CA SER A 323 -2.58 7.05 15.97
C SER A 323 -3.03 7.20 17.44
N HIS A 324 -3.55 6.13 18.03
CA HIS A 324 -3.59 6.03 19.49
C HIS A 324 -2.20 5.82 20.07
N GLY A 325 -2.06 6.07 21.37
CA GLY A 325 -0.83 5.79 22.12
C GLY A 325 -1.12 5.08 23.44
N THR A 326 -0.16 4.29 23.91
CA THR A 326 -0.25 3.51 25.15
C THR A 326 0.53 4.18 26.29
N GLN A 327 0.21 3.83 27.54
CA GLN A 327 0.94 4.34 28.71
C GLN A 327 2.43 3.92 28.72
N ASP A 328 2.77 2.85 28.00
CA ASP A 328 4.14 2.36 27.82
C ASP A 328 4.89 3.08 26.68
N HIS A 329 4.33 4.21 26.20
CA HIS A 329 4.90 5.05 25.14
C HIS A 329 5.06 4.31 23.81
N GLU A 330 4.01 3.59 23.42
CA GLU A 330 3.91 2.92 22.13
C GLU A 330 2.87 3.61 21.24
N LEU A 331 3.16 3.69 19.95
CA LEU A 331 2.22 4.14 18.93
C LEU A 331 1.42 2.92 18.47
N VAL A 332 0.11 2.95 18.67
CA VAL A 332 -0.74 1.81 18.30
C VAL A 332 -0.70 1.63 16.78
N LEU A 333 -0.39 0.43 16.33
CA LEU A 333 -0.48 0.06 14.92
C LEU A 333 -1.57 -1.00 14.81
N ASP A 334 -2.82 -0.60 14.62
CA ASP A 334 -3.95 -1.50 14.55
C ASP A 334 -4.49 -1.59 13.11
N GLN A 335 -4.76 -2.81 12.66
CA GLN A 335 -5.56 -3.03 11.47
C GLN A 335 -6.62 -4.09 11.80
N PRO A 336 -7.93 -3.79 11.61
CA PRO A 336 -8.97 -4.74 11.93
C PRO A 336 -8.74 -6.11 11.30
N ARG A 337 -8.80 -7.15 12.14
CA ARG A 337 -8.60 -8.58 11.78
C ARG A 337 -7.14 -8.98 11.51
N LEU A 338 -6.17 -8.10 11.75
CA LEU A 338 -4.74 -8.43 11.73
C LEU A 338 -4.12 -8.20 13.10
N SER A 339 -3.18 -9.06 13.49
CA SER A 339 -2.35 -8.83 14.67
C SER A 339 -1.08 -8.11 14.23
N LEU A 340 -0.97 -6.84 14.60
CA LEU A 340 0.20 -6.02 14.36
C LEU A 340 0.86 -5.70 15.70
N ALA A 341 2.17 -5.47 15.68
CA ALA A 341 2.89 -5.02 16.87
C ALA A 341 2.92 -3.48 16.89
N ASP A 342 2.47 -2.89 18.00
CA ASP A 342 2.52 -1.45 18.25
C ASP A 342 3.97 -0.94 18.19
N LEU A 343 4.24 0.33 17.92
CA LEU A 343 5.60 0.84 17.73
C LEU A 343 6.10 1.56 18.99
N PRO A 344 6.96 0.94 19.83
CA PRO A 344 7.54 1.61 20.99
C PRO A 344 8.57 2.68 20.57
N ALA A 345 8.83 3.61 21.49
CA ALA A 345 9.73 4.74 21.26
C ALA A 345 11.16 4.33 20.84
N ASP A 346 11.73 3.31 21.46
CA ASP A 346 13.06 2.77 21.14
C ASP A 346 13.11 2.13 19.74
N ALA A 347 12.05 1.41 19.36
CA ALA A 347 11.94 0.82 18.03
C ALA A 347 11.74 1.89 16.95
N LEU A 348 11.02 2.98 17.24
CA LEU A 348 10.94 4.13 16.33
C LEU A 348 12.32 4.79 16.19
N ALA A 349 13.06 5.00 17.28
CA ALA A 349 14.42 5.53 17.24
C ALA A 349 15.35 4.65 16.38
N ALA A 350 15.28 3.33 16.56
CA ALA A 350 16.02 2.37 15.75
C ALA A 350 15.61 2.42 14.26
N ALA A 351 14.31 2.54 13.97
CA ALA A 351 13.82 2.68 12.61
C ALA A 351 14.30 3.98 11.95
N LEU A 352 14.46 5.07 12.71
CA LEU A 352 14.96 6.37 12.25
C LEU A 352 16.49 6.46 12.13
N ALA A 353 17.24 5.48 12.64
CA ALA A 353 18.70 5.48 12.61
C ALA A 353 19.34 5.69 11.22
N PRO A 354 18.79 5.17 10.09
CA PRO A 354 19.31 5.46 8.76
C PRO A 354 19.32 6.96 8.42
N LEU A 355 18.44 7.75 9.02
CA LEU A 355 18.34 9.20 8.82
C LEU A 355 19.21 10.00 9.79
N LYS A 356 20.04 9.41 10.66
CA LYS A 356 20.80 10.13 11.69
C LYS A 356 21.61 11.35 11.20
N ASN A 357 22.02 11.35 9.93
CA ASN A 357 22.79 12.42 9.29
C ASN A 357 21.92 13.39 8.45
N ARG A 358 20.62 13.45 8.70
CA ARG A 358 19.65 14.34 8.04
C ARG A 358 18.98 15.23 9.07
N ASP A 359 18.73 16.48 8.73
CA ASP A 359 17.87 17.33 9.53
C ASP A 359 16.42 16.81 9.37
N LYS A 360 15.72 16.56 10.47
CA LYS A 360 14.37 15.99 10.44
C LYS A 360 13.42 16.67 11.42
N VAL A 361 12.14 16.71 11.05
CA VAL A 361 11.04 17.15 11.89
C VAL A 361 10.14 15.94 12.12
N VAL A 362 9.96 15.54 13.38
CA VAL A 362 9.14 14.40 13.77
C VAL A 362 7.96 14.92 14.60
N VAL A 363 6.74 14.69 14.13
CA VAL A 363 5.51 15.10 14.81
C VAL A 363 4.72 13.85 15.15
N ILE A 364 4.42 13.64 16.43
CA ILE A 364 3.71 12.45 16.94
C ILE A 364 2.40 12.91 17.59
N SER A 365 1.29 12.66 16.87
CA SER A 365 -0.07 12.88 17.35
C SER A 365 -0.64 11.58 17.95
N ALA A 366 -0.37 11.37 19.23
CA ALA A 366 -0.86 10.22 20.00
C ALA A 366 -0.91 10.54 21.51
N CYS A 367 -1.67 9.74 22.26
CA CYS A 367 -1.66 9.77 23.72
C CYS A 367 -0.27 9.40 24.25
N TYR A 368 0.14 9.99 25.38
CA TYR A 368 1.42 9.73 26.03
C TYR A 368 2.66 10.00 25.14
N SER A 369 2.49 10.76 24.05
CA SER A 369 3.50 10.91 22.99
C SER A 369 4.75 11.64 23.44
N GLY A 370 4.69 12.43 24.51
CA GLY A 370 5.87 13.03 25.16
C GLY A 370 6.91 12.00 25.59
N GLY A 371 6.50 10.75 25.80
CA GLY A 371 7.39 9.62 26.12
C GLY A 371 8.36 9.24 25.00
N PHE A 372 8.12 9.67 23.76
CA PHE A 372 9.03 9.44 22.63
C PHE A 372 10.23 10.40 22.58
N ILE A 373 10.13 11.56 23.25
CA ILE A 373 11.17 12.60 23.18
C ILE A 373 12.54 12.10 23.68
N PRO A 374 12.66 11.39 24.81
CA PRO A 374 13.96 10.94 25.32
C PRO A 374 14.75 10.07 24.35
N ASP A 375 14.11 9.16 23.63
CA ASP A 375 14.76 8.23 22.69
C ASP A 375 15.06 8.86 21.33
N LEU A 376 14.28 9.86 20.92
CA LEU A 376 14.40 10.49 19.61
C LEU A 376 15.25 11.76 19.60
N LYS A 377 15.45 12.42 20.75
CA LYS A 377 16.07 13.75 20.78
C LYS A 377 17.55 13.70 20.38
N ASP A 378 17.90 14.52 19.41
CA ASP A 378 19.28 14.84 19.06
C ASP A 378 19.35 16.27 18.47
N GLU A 379 20.55 16.70 18.05
CA GLU A 379 20.77 18.04 17.44
C GLU A 379 20.22 18.17 16.01
N ARG A 380 19.80 17.06 15.39
CA ARG A 380 19.34 16.94 14.00
C ARG A 380 17.86 16.60 13.90
N THR A 381 17.17 16.48 15.02
CA THR A 381 15.78 16.00 15.09
C THR A 381 14.96 16.98 15.93
N LEU A 382 14.08 17.74 15.27
CA LEU A 382 13.03 18.49 15.94
C LEU A 382 11.86 17.55 16.22
N ILE A 383 11.31 17.59 17.43
CA ILE A 383 10.23 16.70 17.86
C ILE A 383 9.07 17.52 18.39
N MET A 384 7.85 17.24 17.93
CA MET A 384 6.60 17.78 18.49
C MET A 384 5.69 16.62 18.88
N THR A 385 5.03 16.73 20.03
CA THR A 385 4.18 15.68 20.60
C THR A 385 2.85 16.28 21.03
N ALA A 386 1.76 15.54 20.81
CA ALA A 386 0.40 15.99 21.13
C ALA A 386 0.10 16.01 22.63
N SER A 387 0.90 15.35 23.46
CA SER A 387 0.68 15.28 24.90
C SER A 387 1.99 15.09 25.67
N ARG A 388 1.97 15.41 26.96
CA ARG A 388 3.02 15.03 27.91
C ARG A 388 3.08 13.50 28.07
N ALA A 389 4.23 12.99 28.51
CA ALA A 389 4.47 11.54 28.62
C ALA A 389 3.45 10.78 29.50
N ASP A 390 2.84 11.44 30.48
CA ASP A 390 1.86 10.88 31.43
C ASP A 390 0.41 11.37 31.15
N ARG A 391 0.15 11.95 29.97
CA ARG A 391 -1.15 12.55 29.61
C ARG A 391 -1.73 11.97 28.33
N VAL A 392 -3.06 11.94 28.25
CA VAL A 392 -3.79 11.59 27.03
C VAL A 392 -3.99 12.82 26.14
N SER A 393 -4.27 12.60 24.86
CA SER A 393 -4.66 13.62 23.87
C SER A 393 -6.03 13.30 23.27
N PHE A 394 -6.73 14.29 22.73
CA PHE A 394 -8.15 14.16 22.36
C PHE A 394 -8.44 14.36 20.86
N GLY A 395 -9.69 14.08 20.47
CA GLY A 395 -10.19 14.29 19.10
C GLY A 395 -10.09 13.06 18.18
N CYS A 396 -9.90 11.86 18.71
CA CYS A 396 -9.72 10.63 17.90
C CYS A 396 -11.03 9.88 17.60
N SER A 397 -12.18 10.57 17.53
CA SER A 397 -13.48 9.92 17.24
C SER A 397 -13.63 9.57 15.75
N GLU A 398 -14.51 8.62 15.44
CA GLU A 398 -14.76 8.17 14.07
C GLU A 398 -15.35 9.28 13.18
N GLU A 399 -16.09 10.21 13.76
CA GLU A 399 -16.73 11.32 13.07
C GLU A 399 -15.82 12.55 12.93
N ALA A 400 -14.68 12.59 13.63
CA ALA A 400 -13.78 13.74 13.61
C ALA A 400 -12.90 13.74 12.35
N ASP A 401 -12.75 14.90 11.72
CA ASP A 401 -11.80 15.06 10.60
C ASP A 401 -10.35 15.11 11.06
N PHE A 402 -10.11 15.52 12.32
CA PHE A 402 -8.78 15.69 12.93
C PHE A 402 -8.77 15.41 14.43
N THR A 403 -7.64 14.94 14.94
CA THR A 403 -7.29 15.11 16.36
C THR A 403 -7.17 16.58 16.75
N TYR A 404 -7.31 16.89 18.05
CA TYR A 404 -7.25 18.29 18.52
C TYR A 404 -5.90 18.93 18.19
N PHE A 405 -4.82 18.18 18.41
CA PHE A 405 -3.47 18.63 18.10
C PHE A 405 -3.22 18.75 16.58
N GLY A 406 -3.72 17.81 15.79
CA GLY A 406 -3.66 17.86 14.33
C GLY A 406 -4.32 19.09 13.73
N ASP A 407 -5.56 19.37 14.15
CA ASP A 407 -6.31 20.56 13.75
C ASP A 407 -5.54 21.83 14.12
N ALA A 408 -5.07 21.91 15.37
CA ALA A 408 -4.32 23.05 15.90
C ALA A 408 -3.05 23.34 15.11
N LEU A 409 -2.25 22.30 14.85
CA LEU A 409 -0.94 22.45 14.23
C LEU A 409 -1.03 22.62 12.71
N PHE A 410 -1.75 21.73 12.03
CA PHE A 410 -1.71 21.64 10.56
C PHE A 410 -2.83 22.42 9.88
N ALA A 411 -4.05 22.40 10.42
CA ALA A 411 -5.19 23.08 9.79
C ALA A 411 -5.30 24.56 10.17
N ARG A 412 -4.61 24.98 11.25
CA ARG A 412 -4.61 26.37 11.74
C ARG A 412 -3.22 26.99 11.72
N ALA A 413 -2.32 26.58 12.63
CA ALA A 413 -1.07 27.31 12.86
C ALA A 413 -0.13 27.29 11.64
N LEU A 414 0.11 26.12 11.04
CA LEU A 414 0.98 26.00 9.84
C LEU A 414 0.36 26.54 8.56
N VAL A 415 -0.91 26.93 8.57
CA VAL A 415 -1.55 27.67 7.46
C VAL A 415 -1.18 29.16 7.55
N GLU A 416 -1.08 29.69 8.76
CA GLU A 416 -0.81 31.11 9.02
C GLU A 416 0.70 31.44 9.06
N THR A 417 1.52 30.53 9.57
CA THR A 417 2.97 30.76 9.71
C THR A 417 3.83 29.63 9.14
N ASP A 418 5.05 30.00 8.75
CA ASP A 418 6.10 29.07 8.32
C ASP A 418 7.12 28.78 9.44
N ASP A 419 7.01 29.45 10.59
CA ASP A 419 7.90 29.21 11.74
C ASP A 419 7.35 28.05 12.58
N LEU A 420 8.06 26.92 12.57
CA LEU A 420 7.65 25.70 13.27
C LEU A 420 7.49 25.89 14.78
N GLN A 421 8.36 26.68 15.42
CA GLN A 421 8.30 26.88 16.87
C GLN A 421 7.17 27.82 17.25
N HIS A 422 6.94 28.86 16.45
CA HIS A 422 5.77 29.73 16.61
C HIS A 422 4.47 28.95 16.39
N ALA A 423 4.38 28.19 15.29
CA ALA A 423 3.21 27.39 14.97
C ALA A 423 2.87 26.39 16.09
N PHE A 424 3.88 25.74 16.67
CA PHE A 424 3.69 24.85 17.79
C PHE A 424 3.15 25.57 19.04
N ASN A 425 3.66 26.76 19.36
CA ASN A 425 3.20 27.53 20.51
C ASN A 425 1.73 27.98 20.34
N GLU A 426 1.34 28.39 19.13
CA GLU A 426 -0.06 28.69 18.81
C GLU A 426 -0.94 27.45 18.91
N ALA A 427 -0.49 26.33 18.34
CA ALA A 427 -1.20 25.06 18.42
C ALA A 427 -1.40 24.61 19.88
N LYS A 428 -0.37 24.73 20.72
CA LYS A 428 -0.44 24.42 22.15
C LYS A 428 -1.46 25.29 22.89
N ALA A 429 -1.51 26.58 22.61
CA ALA A 429 -2.50 27.49 23.20
C ALA A 429 -3.92 27.12 22.77
N TYR A 430 -4.11 26.81 21.48
CA TYR A 430 -5.41 26.40 20.95
C TYR A 430 -5.91 25.08 21.55
N VAL A 431 -5.02 24.08 21.67
CA VAL A 431 -5.35 22.80 22.31
C VAL A 431 -5.78 23.02 23.76
N ALA A 432 -5.01 23.79 24.55
CA ALA A 432 -5.34 24.06 25.94
C ALA A 432 -6.70 24.78 26.11
N GLN A 433 -7.00 25.73 25.22
CA GLN A 433 -8.29 26.41 25.21
C GLN A 433 -9.42 25.41 24.93
N ARG A 434 -9.30 24.61 23.86
CA ARG A 434 -10.33 23.66 23.45
C ARG A 434 -10.57 22.56 24.51
N GLU A 435 -9.50 22.05 25.12
CA GLU A 435 -9.60 21.09 26.22
C GLU A 435 -10.29 21.68 27.45
N THR A 436 -10.06 22.96 27.75
CA THR A 436 -10.76 23.66 28.83
C THR A 436 -12.25 23.82 28.52
N GLU A 437 -12.60 24.19 27.28
CA GLU A 437 -13.99 24.33 26.83
C GLU A 437 -14.76 23.00 26.91
N ASP A 438 -14.08 21.89 26.61
CA ASP A 438 -14.65 20.54 26.64
C ASP A 438 -14.55 19.85 28.02
N ASN A 439 -14.00 20.53 29.04
CA ASN A 439 -13.74 20.00 30.38
C ASN A 439 -12.84 18.75 30.42
N PHE A 440 -11.83 18.71 29.58
CA PHE A 440 -10.80 17.68 29.60
C PHE A 440 -9.58 18.08 30.44
N GLU A 441 -8.88 17.07 30.98
CA GLU A 441 -7.58 17.29 31.59
C GLU A 441 -6.57 17.70 30.51
N ALA A 442 -5.77 18.73 30.78
CA ALA A 442 -4.84 19.27 29.79
C ALA A 442 -3.82 18.21 29.32
N SER A 443 -3.70 18.05 28.00
CA SER A 443 -2.76 17.13 27.37
C SER A 443 -1.32 17.64 27.43
N GLU A 444 -1.13 18.97 27.49
CA GLU A 444 0.16 19.67 27.53
C GLU A 444 1.15 19.25 26.41
N PRO A 445 0.87 19.59 25.14
CA PRO A 445 1.80 19.32 24.03
C PRO A 445 3.24 19.76 24.34
N GLN A 446 4.23 18.96 23.91
CA GLN A 446 5.65 19.22 24.13
C GLN A 446 6.46 19.34 22.82
N ILE A 447 7.54 20.14 22.86
CA ILE A 447 8.45 20.35 21.74
C ILE A 447 9.92 20.25 22.19
N TRP A 448 10.73 19.56 21.39
CA TRP A 448 12.19 19.62 21.39
C TRP A 448 12.64 20.24 20.08
N ALA A 449 13.22 21.44 20.11
CA ALA A 449 13.52 22.24 18.91
C ALA A 449 14.99 22.67 18.86
N PRO A 450 15.89 21.82 18.34
CA PRO A 450 17.29 22.19 18.14
C PRO A 450 17.40 23.31 17.09
N LYS A 451 18.24 24.31 17.38
CA LYS A 451 18.38 25.52 16.54
C LYS A 451 18.83 25.20 15.11
N GLY A 452 19.64 24.15 14.93
CA GLY A 452 20.13 23.73 13.62
C GLY A 452 19.00 23.32 12.67
N VAL A 453 18.04 22.52 13.16
CA VAL A 453 16.90 22.06 12.36
C VAL A 453 15.95 23.21 12.03
N LEU A 454 15.69 24.11 13.00
CA LEU A 454 14.88 25.31 12.77
C LEU A 454 15.51 26.21 11.69
N ALA A 455 16.82 26.44 11.74
CA ALA A 455 17.54 27.22 10.75
C ALA A 455 17.49 26.56 9.36
N ARG A 456 17.65 25.24 9.28
CA ARG A 456 17.51 24.48 8.03
C ARG A 456 16.10 24.62 7.44
N TRP A 457 15.06 24.54 8.26
CA TRP A 457 13.68 24.74 7.83
C TRP A 457 13.46 26.15 7.26
N GLN A 458 13.93 27.19 7.95
CA GLN A 458 13.84 28.55 7.46
C GLN A 458 14.60 28.75 6.14
N GLN A 459 15.76 28.09 5.97
CA GLN A 459 16.51 28.10 4.72
C GLN A 459 15.73 27.46 3.56
N LEU A 460 15.09 26.30 3.79
CA LEU A 460 14.20 25.68 2.81
C LEU A 460 13.11 26.66 2.37
N ARG A 461 12.40 27.29 3.33
CA ARG A 461 11.32 28.24 3.03
C ARG A 461 11.80 29.45 2.23
N LYS A 462 12.94 30.02 2.61
CA LYS A 462 13.55 31.14 1.87
C LYS A 462 13.87 30.73 0.44
N SER A 463 14.49 29.57 0.23
CA SER A 463 14.82 29.06 -1.11
C SER A 463 13.59 28.82 -1.99
N GLN A 464 12.48 28.36 -1.40
CA GLN A 464 11.22 28.14 -2.11
C GLN A 464 10.58 29.48 -2.52
N ALA A 465 10.59 30.48 -1.64
CA ALA A 465 10.11 31.82 -1.94
C ALA A 465 10.92 32.48 -3.07
N GLU A 466 12.25 32.37 -3.05
CA GLU A 466 13.14 32.89 -4.09
C GLU A 466 12.87 32.22 -5.46
N ARG A 467 12.65 30.90 -5.49
CA ARG A 467 12.28 30.16 -6.72
C ARG A 467 10.91 30.54 -7.26
N ALA A 468 9.93 30.77 -6.39
CA ALA A 468 8.61 31.21 -6.80
C ALA A 468 8.65 32.61 -7.43
N LEU A 469 9.44 33.51 -6.83
CA LEU A 469 9.62 34.88 -7.33
C LEU A 469 10.30 34.90 -8.71
N SER A 470 11.38 34.13 -8.89
CA SER A 470 12.10 34.04 -10.18
C SER A 470 11.25 33.41 -11.28
N THR A 471 10.47 32.38 -10.96
CA THR A 471 9.52 31.76 -11.92
C THR A 471 8.43 32.74 -12.35
N ALA A 472 7.93 33.57 -11.43
CA ALA A 472 6.94 34.60 -11.73
C ALA A 472 7.51 35.72 -12.62
N LEU A 473 8.75 36.16 -12.37
CA LEU A 473 9.45 37.15 -13.20
C LEU A 473 9.67 36.63 -14.62
N ASN A 474 10.19 35.40 -14.77
CA ASN A 474 10.41 34.78 -16.09
C ASN A 474 9.11 34.58 -16.89
N ARG A 475 7.98 34.29 -16.22
CA ARG A 475 6.66 34.22 -16.88
C ARG A 475 6.16 35.59 -17.35
N THR A 476 6.50 36.65 -16.64
CA THR A 476 6.14 38.03 -17.00
C THR A 476 6.96 38.50 -18.21
N GLU A 477 8.27 38.19 -18.24
CA GLU A 477 9.16 38.48 -19.37
C GLU A 477 8.79 37.68 -20.63
N ALA A 478 8.43 36.40 -20.50
CA ALA A 478 7.97 35.59 -21.63
C ALA A 478 6.64 36.08 -22.23
N LYS A 479 5.76 36.69 -21.41
CA LYS A 479 4.51 37.30 -21.88
C LYS A 479 4.73 38.64 -22.58
N THR A 480 5.68 39.45 -22.13
CA THR A 480 6.02 40.72 -22.80
C THR A 480 6.84 40.55 -24.07
N SER A 481 7.58 39.44 -24.22
CA SER A 481 8.27 39.09 -25.46
C SER A 481 7.37 38.47 -26.53
N SER A 482 6.23 37.86 -26.16
CA SER A 482 5.28 37.29 -27.13
C SER A 482 4.22 38.29 -27.62
N SER A 483 4.23 39.52 -27.11
CA SER A 483 3.28 40.59 -27.45
C SER A 483 3.92 41.74 -28.23
N ARG A 484 5.10 41.52 -28.83
CA ARG A 484 5.79 42.48 -29.69
C ARG A 484 5.92 41.96 -31.12
#